data_AF-A0A380GKI9-F1
#
_entry.id   AF-A0A380GKI9-F1
#
_cell.length_a   1.000
_cell.length_b   1.000
_cell.length_c   1.000
_cell.angle_alpha   90.00
_cell.angle_beta   90.00
_cell.angle_gamma   90.00
#
_symmetry.space_group_name_H-M   'P 1'
#
loop_
_entity.id
_entity.type
_entity.pdbx_description
1 polymer ?
#
loop_
_entity_poly.entity_id
_entity_poly.type
_entity_poly.pdbx_seq_one_letter_code
_entity_poly.pdbx_strand_id
1 'polypeptide(L)'
;MSMKVKGANTILVKRKRNAFAVALNFLSNDWGNIDFNYIDEDIVLAIEALYSLKLSIQRQIDKTEARNSQKTLNERRLLAINLGIKSMEKRI
;
A
#
# COMPACT_ATOMS: atom_id res chain seq x y z
N MET A 1 -11.81 13.71 24.68
CA MET A 1 -10.44 13.67 24.12
C MET A 1 -10.42 14.43 22.80
N SER A 2 -9.62 15.50 22.72
CA SER A 2 -9.67 16.48 21.63
C SER A 2 -8.95 16.00 20.37
N MET A 3 -9.55 16.31 19.22
CA MET A 3 -9.11 16.08 17.85
C MET A 3 -7.78 16.77 17.47
N LYS A 4 -7.05 17.35 18.43
CA LYS A 4 -5.82 18.13 18.21
C LYS A 4 -4.52 17.30 18.22
N VAL A 5 -4.54 16.03 18.67
CA VAL A 5 -3.42 15.07 18.50
C VAL A 5 -3.39 14.47 17.07
N LYS A 6 -4.38 14.82 16.23
CA LYS A 6 -4.76 14.10 15.01
C LYS A 6 -3.99 14.53 13.74
N GLY A 7 -3.02 15.45 13.85
CA GLY A 7 -2.19 15.92 12.72
C GLY A 7 -1.16 14.88 12.23
N ALA A 8 -0.53 14.14 13.14
CA ALA A 8 0.38 13.07 12.77
C ALA A 8 -0.35 11.91 12.07
N ASN A 9 -1.59 11.63 12.50
CA ASN A 9 -2.39 10.54 11.96
C ASN A 9 -2.94 10.88 10.55
N THR A 10 -3.31 12.15 10.29
CA THR A 10 -3.72 12.57 8.94
C THR A 10 -2.56 12.57 7.94
N ILE A 11 -1.34 12.93 8.37
CA ILE A 11 -0.14 12.83 7.54
C ILE A 11 0.14 11.37 7.16
N LEU A 12 0.11 10.45 8.13
CA LEU A 12 0.34 9.02 7.87
C LEU A 12 -0.71 8.43 6.92
N VAL A 13 -1.99 8.76 7.12
CA VAL A 13 -3.08 8.32 6.25
C VAL A 13 -2.91 8.90 4.84
N LYS A 14 -2.53 10.18 4.71
CA LYS A 14 -2.27 10.81 3.41
C LYS A 14 -1.10 10.13 2.68
N ARG A 15 0.00 9.81 3.37
CA ARG A 15 1.14 9.08 2.79
C ARG A 15 0.73 7.71 2.27
N LYS A 16 -0.03 6.94 3.06
CA LYS A 16 -0.55 5.62 2.63
C LYS A 16 -1.49 5.72 1.43
N ARG A 17 -2.40 6.71 1.44
CA ARG A 17 -3.29 6.96 0.29
C ARG A 17 -2.49 7.26 -0.97
N ASN A 18 -1.49 8.14 -0.88
CA ASN A 18 -0.65 8.49 -2.02
C ASN A 18 0.11 7.27 -2.55
N ALA A 19 0.70 6.46 -1.66
CA ALA A 19 1.39 5.24 -2.05
C ALA A 19 0.48 4.24 -2.80
N PHE A 20 -0.79 4.11 -2.38
CA PHE A 20 -1.78 3.32 -3.12
C PHE A 20 -2.13 3.92 -4.48
N ALA A 21 -2.20 5.24 -4.61
CA ALA A 21 -2.46 5.89 -5.89
C ALA A 21 -1.31 5.64 -6.89
N VAL A 22 -0.06 5.74 -6.43
CA VAL A 22 1.14 5.40 -7.23
C VAL A 22 1.07 3.94 -7.66
N ALA A 23 0.94 3.00 -6.71
CA ALA A 23 0.89 1.58 -7.04
C ALA A 23 -0.26 1.21 -7.99
N LEU A 24 -1.42 1.87 -7.88
CA LEU A 24 -2.54 1.67 -8.79
C LEU A 24 -2.19 2.09 -10.21
N ASN A 25 -1.56 3.26 -10.39
CA ASN A 25 -1.12 3.72 -11.70
C ASN A 25 -0.12 2.73 -12.32
N PHE A 26 0.85 2.24 -11.55
CA PHE A 26 1.82 1.22 -11.98
C PHE A 26 1.16 -0.08 -12.44
N LEU A 27 0.19 -0.58 -11.67
CA LEU A 27 -0.59 -1.76 -12.06
C LEU A 27 -1.45 -1.50 -13.31
N SER A 28 -2.03 -0.31 -13.43
CA SER A 28 -2.79 0.09 -14.60
C SER A 28 -1.92 0.18 -15.86
N ASN A 29 -0.66 0.60 -15.74
CA ASN A 29 0.29 0.55 -16.85
C ASN A 29 0.66 -0.89 -17.21
N ASP A 30 0.93 -1.76 -16.22
CA ASP A 30 1.19 -3.19 -16.46
C ASP A 30 0.02 -3.88 -17.21
N TRP A 31 -1.22 -3.47 -16.98
CA TRP A 31 -2.40 -4.10 -17.59
C TRP A 31 -2.93 -3.44 -18.86
N GLY A 32 -2.77 -2.14 -19.00
CA GLY A 32 -3.43 -1.36 -20.04
C GLY A 32 -2.57 -0.30 -20.70
N ASN A 33 -1.25 -0.30 -20.46
CA ASN A 33 -0.31 0.71 -20.97
C ASN A 33 -0.77 2.15 -20.71
N ILE A 34 -1.44 2.40 -19.58
CA ILE A 34 -1.80 3.76 -19.16
C ILE A 34 -0.53 4.46 -18.72
N ASP A 35 -0.12 5.50 -19.46
CA ASP A 35 1.08 6.26 -19.13
C ASP A 35 0.88 7.11 -17.88
N PHE A 36 1.96 7.24 -17.12
CA PHE A 36 2.09 8.13 -15.99
C PHE A 36 3.56 8.55 -15.88
N ASN A 37 3.80 9.63 -15.13
CA ASN A 37 5.16 10.08 -14.84
C ASN A 37 5.32 10.26 -13.34
N TYR A 38 6.20 9.47 -12.74
CA TYR A 38 6.64 9.59 -11.36
C TYR A 38 8.17 9.65 -11.36
N ILE A 39 8.72 10.50 -10.49
CA ILE A 39 10.17 10.50 -10.23
C ILE A 39 10.54 9.33 -9.32
N ASP A 40 11.78 8.87 -9.38
CA ASP A 40 12.27 7.73 -8.60
C ASP A 40 12.04 7.93 -7.10
N GLU A 41 12.23 9.14 -6.58
CA GLU A 41 11.99 9.45 -5.18
C GLU A 41 10.53 9.17 -4.74
N ASP A 42 9.56 9.49 -5.59
CA ASP A 42 8.14 9.25 -5.30
C ASP A 42 7.82 7.74 -5.32
N ILE A 43 8.48 6.99 -6.21
CA ILE A 43 8.35 5.53 -6.31
C ILE A 43 8.92 4.88 -5.05
N VAL A 44 10.13 5.26 -4.64
CA VAL A 44 10.79 4.75 -3.43
C VAL A 44 9.94 5.05 -2.18
N LEU A 45 9.46 6.28 -2.03
CA LEU A 45 8.59 6.66 -0.90
C LEU A 45 7.27 5.88 -0.89
N ALA A 46 6.70 5.58 -2.05
CA ALA A 46 5.50 4.75 -2.16
C ALA A 46 5.79 3.30 -1.75
N ILE A 47 6.90 2.72 -2.21
CA ILE A 47 7.34 1.37 -1.84
C ILE A 47 7.53 1.27 -0.31
N GLU A 48 8.24 2.21 0.32
CA GLU A 48 8.45 2.23 1.78
C GLU A 48 7.13 2.28 2.56
N ALA A 49 6.20 3.15 2.13
CA ALA A 49 4.89 3.28 2.76
C ALA A 49 4.06 1.99 2.63
N LEU A 50 4.13 1.31 1.49
CA LEU A 50 3.45 0.04 1.27
C LEU A 50 4.10 -1.11 2.07
N TYR A 51 5.43 -1.14 2.22
CA TYR A 51 6.11 -2.11 3.09
C TYR A 51 5.68 -1.96 4.55
N SER A 52 5.59 -0.73 5.06
CA SER A 52 5.08 -0.46 6.40
C SER A 52 3.65 -0.99 6.58
N LEU A 53 2.79 -0.78 5.58
CA LEU A 53 1.42 -1.28 5.60
C LEU A 53 1.34 -2.81 5.48
N LYS A 54 2.18 -3.40 4.62
CA LYS A 54 2.32 -4.85 4.43
C LYS A 54 2.61 -5.54 5.76
N LEU A 55 3.59 -5.04 6.51
CA LEU A 55 3.92 -5.57 7.84
C LEU A 55 2.75 -5.47 8.82
N SER A 56 2.01 -4.36 8.78
CA SER A 56 0.81 -4.20 9.63
C SER A 56 -0.29 -5.20 9.28
N ILE A 57 -0.51 -5.49 8.00
CA ILE A 57 -1.52 -6.44 7.54
C ILE A 57 -1.09 -7.88 7.85
N GLN A 58 0.19 -8.21 7.65
CA GLN A 58 0.74 -9.52 8.00
C GLN A 58 0.49 -9.82 9.49
N ARG A 59 0.82 -8.88 10.38
CA ARG A 59 0.54 -9.03 11.82
C ARG A 59 -0.94 -9.24 12.14
N GLN A 60 -1.87 -8.66 11.35
CA GLN A 60 -3.30 -8.88 11.54
C GLN A 60 -3.70 -10.29 11.09
N ILE A 61 -3.15 -10.79 9.99
CA ILE A 61 -3.37 -12.16 9.51
C ILE A 61 -2.85 -13.16 10.53
N ASP A 62 -1.63 -12.95 11.04
CA ASP A 62 -0.97 -13.86 11.99
C ASP A 62 -1.72 -13.95 13.33
N LYS A 63 -2.33 -12.85 13.77
CA LYS A 63 -3.14 -12.79 15.00
C LYS A 63 -4.54 -13.39 14.85
N THR A 64 -4.94 -13.74 13.64
CA THR A 64 -6.30 -14.21 13.36
C THR A 64 -6.33 -15.74 13.28
N GLU A 65 -7.02 -16.34 14.24
CA GLU A 65 -7.43 -17.75 14.25
C GLU A 65 -8.20 -18.12 12.95
N ALA A 66 -8.32 -19.41 12.65
CA ALA A 66 -8.77 -20.00 11.38
C ALA A 66 -9.88 -19.28 10.56
N ARG A 67 -9.86 -19.51 9.23
CA ARG A 67 -10.75 -19.00 8.15
C ARG A 67 -11.95 -18.15 8.63
N ASN A 68 -11.70 -16.86 8.86
CA ASN A 68 -12.76 -15.87 8.94
C ASN A 68 -12.67 -14.88 7.75
N SER A 69 -13.78 -14.20 7.46
CA SER A 69 -13.88 -13.24 6.36
C SER A 69 -12.84 -12.12 6.43
N GLN A 70 -12.45 -11.72 7.64
CA GLN A 70 -11.44 -10.68 7.89
C GLN A 70 -10.04 -11.13 7.47
N LYS A 71 -9.68 -12.40 7.74
CA LYS A 71 -8.43 -13.01 7.31
C LYS A 71 -8.35 -13.09 5.79
N THR A 72 -9.39 -13.61 5.14
CA THR A 72 -9.47 -13.66 3.66
C THR A 72 -9.32 -12.27 3.03
N LEU A 73 -9.97 -11.25 3.61
CA LEU A 73 -9.86 -9.87 3.13
C LEU A 73 -8.42 -9.33 3.29
N ASN A 74 -7.78 -9.61 4.42
CA ASN A 74 -6.42 -9.17 4.68
C ASN A 74 -5.39 -9.90 3.79
N GLU A 75 -5.58 -11.18 3.50
CA GLU A 75 -4.77 -11.93 2.52
C GLU A 75 -4.89 -11.32 1.11
N ARG A 76 -6.10 -10.94 0.68
CA ARG A 76 -6.30 -10.25 -0.60
C ARG A 76 -5.64 -8.87 -0.63
N ARG A 77 -5.73 -8.11 0.46
CA ARG A 77 -5.03 -6.82 0.59
C ARG A 77 -3.52 -6.98 0.52
N LEU A 78 -2.99 -8.01 1.20
CA LEU A 78 -1.57 -8.35 1.18
C LEU A 78 -1.10 -8.69 -0.24
N LEU A 79 -1.87 -9.50 -0.97
CA LEU A 79 -1.58 -9.84 -2.36
C LEU A 79 -1.55 -8.58 -3.25
N ALA A 80 -2.56 -7.71 -3.15
CA ALA A 80 -2.62 -6.48 -3.93
C ALA A 80 -1.42 -5.56 -3.65
N ILE A 81 -1.02 -5.42 -2.37
CA ILE A 81 0.16 -4.63 -1.99
C ILE A 81 1.43 -5.24 -2.58
N ASN A 82 1.60 -6.56 -2.50
CA ASN A 82 2.77 -7.23 -3.08
C ASN A 82 2.87 -7.04 -4.61
N LEU A 83 1.74 -7.10 -5.31
CA LEU A 83 1.70 -6.85 -6.75
C LEU A 83 2.08 -5.40 -7.07
N GLY A 84 1.54 -4.44 -6.32
CA GLY A 84 1.87 -3.01 -6.49
C GLY A 84 3.36 -2.73 -6.26
N ILE A 85 3.94 -3.26 -5.17
CA ILE A 85 5.38 -3.13 -4.89
C ILE A 85 6.20 -3.72 -6.05
N LYS A 86 5.90 -4.96 -6.46
CA LYS A 86 6.62 -5.63 -7.56
C LYS A 86 6.51 -4.87 -8.89
N SER A 87 5.38 -4.23 -9.16
CA SER A 87 5.18 -3.42 -10.36
C SER A 87 6.07 -2.17 -10.35
N MET A 88 6.21 -1.53 -9.18
CA MET A 88 7.09 -0.37 -8.98
C MET A 88 8.58 -0.74 -9.03
N GLU A 89 8.99 -1.83 -8.36
CA GLU A 89 10.37 -2.31 -8.34
C GLU A 89 10.93 -2.68 -9.73
N LYS A 90 10.09 -2.98 -10.71
CA LYS A 90 10.53 -3.28 -12.09
C LYS A 90 10.98 -2.04 -12.87
N ARG A 91 10.65 -0.85 -12.38
CA ARG A 91 10.76 0.43 -13.10
C ARG A 91 11.75 1.39 -12.44
N ILE A 92 12.45 0.92 -11.41
CA ILE A 92 13.57 1.59 -10.73
C ILE A 92 14.82 0.72 -10.81
#